data_AF-W1XAR4-F1
#
_entry.id   AF-W1XAR4-F1
#
_cell.length_a   1.000
_cell.length_b   1.000
_cell.length_c   1.000
_cell.angle_alpha   90.00
_cell.angle_beta   90.00
_cell.angle_gamma   90.00
#
_symmetry.space_group_name_H-M   'P 1'
#
loop_
_entity.id
_entity.type
_entity.pdbx_description
1 polymer ?
#
loop_
_entity_poly.entity_id
_entity_poly.type
_entity_poly.pdbx_seq_one_letter_code
_entity_poly.pdbx_strand_id
1 'polypeptide(L)'
;LPLPGVGFCVAALAITGVPPFNGFFSKFPLFAAGFALSVEYWILLPAMILLMIESVASFAWFIRWFGRVVPGKPSEAVADAAPLPGSMRLVLIVLIVMSLISSVIAATWLQ
;
A
#
# COMPACT_ATOMS: atom_id res chain seq x y z
N LEU A 1 -9.37 8.60 16.46
CA LEU A 1 -8.81 7.23 16.67
C LEU A 1 -7.44 7.12 15.99
N PRO A 2 -6.31 7.27 16.72
CA PRO A 2 -4.99 7.40 16.10
C PRO A 2 -4.47 6.10 15.44
N LEU A 3 -4.63 4.94 16.10
CA LEU A 3 -4.11 3.66 15.60
C LEU A 3 -4.70 3.25 14.24
N PRO A 4 -6.02 3.31 14.00
CA PRO A 4 -6.58 3.06 12.67
C PRO A 4 -6.07 4.03 11.60
N GLY A 5 -5.84 5.31 11.94
CA GLY A 5 -5.28 6.29 11.01
C GLY A 5 -3.85 5.94 10.58
N VAL A 6 -3.01 5.51 11.52
CA VAL A 6 -1.67 4.99 11.23
C VAL A 6 -1.74 3.71 10.41
N GLY A 7 -2.62 2.77 10.78
CA GLY A 7 -2.84 1.54 10.02
C GLY A 7 -3.28 1.80 8.59
N PHE A 8 -4.18 2.75 8.37
CA PHE A 8 -4.58 3.17 7.04
C PHE A 8 -3.43 3.81 6.26
N CYS A 9 -2.61 4.66 6.91
CA CYS A 9 -1.40 5.23 6.29
C CYS A 9 -0.46 4.13 5.79
N VAL A 10 -0.10 3.21 6.67
CA VAL A 10 0.81 2.09 6.37
C VAL A 10 0.24 1.19 5.28
N ALA A 11 -1.04 0.85 5.36
CA ALA A 11 -1.70 0.03 4.35
C ALA A 11 -1.75 0.72 2.98
N ALA A 12 -2.03 2.03 2.94
CA ALA A 12 -2.03 2.82 1.72
C ALA A 12 -0.63 2.85 1.07
N LEU A 13 0.43 3.10 1.85
CA LEU A 13 1.81 3.08 1.36
C LEU A 13 2.24 1.68 0.89
N ALA A 14 1.82 0.63 1.60
CA ALA A 14 2.07 -0.74 1.22
C ALA A 14 1.40 -1.12 -0.10
N ILE A 15 0.09 -0.88 -0.25
CA ILE A 15 -0.67 -1.22 -1.47
C ILE A 15 -0.15 -0.45 -2.67
N THR A 16 0.18 0.83 -2.50
CA THR A 16 0.66 1.67 -3.59
C THR A 16 2.11 1.39 -3.99
N GLY A 17 2.82 0.58 -3.21
CA GLY A 17 4.16 0.11 -3.56
C GLY A 17 5.27 1.10 -3.22
N VAL A 18 5.14 1.82 -2.11
CA VAL A 18 6.18 2.75 -1.64
C VAL A 18 7.22 2.00 -0.78
N PRO A 19 8.54 2.11 -1.05
CA PRO A 19 9.57 1.62 -0.13
C PRO A 19 9.45 2.30 1.25
N PRO A 20 9.62 1.59 2.38
CA PRO A 20 10.15 0.23 2.55
C PRO A 20 9.04 -0.85 2.69
N PHE A 21 7.83 -0.66 2.17
CA PHE A 21 6.73 -1.59 2.38
C PHE A 21 6.67 -2.71 1.33
N ASN A 22 6.04 -3.82 1.71
CA ASN A 22 6.07 -5.07 0.97
C ASN A 22 5.52 -4.99 -0.47
N GLY A 23 4.50 -4.17 -0.73
CA GLY A 23 3.93 -4.04 -2.08
C GLY A 23 4.90 -3.45 -3.11
N PHE A 24 5.97 -2.75 -2.68
CA PHE A 24 7.04 -2.34 -3.60
C PHE A 24 7.73 -3.57 -4.18
N PHE A 25 8.04 -4.57 -3.33
CA PHE A 25 8.74 -5.78 -3.72
C PHE A 25 7.86 -6.77 -4.51
N SER A 26 6.54 -6.58 -4.52
CA SER A 26 5.64 -7.27 -5.45
C SER A 26 5.56 -6.56 -6.81
N LYS A 27 5.48 -5.23 -6.83
CA LYS A 27 5.26 -4.44 -8.05
C LYS A 27 6.53 -4.20 -8.86
N PHE A 28 7.65 -3.93 -8.19
CA PHE A 28 8.91 -3.60 -8.87
C PHE A 28 9.42 -4.74 -9.78
N PRO A 29 9.49 -6.01 -9.33
CA PRO A 29 9.88 -7.11 -10.22
C PRO A 29 8.90 -7.33 -11.37
N LEU A 30 7.61 -7.06 -11.14
CA LEU A 30 6.57 -7.19 -12.16
C LEU A 30 6.76 -6.15 -13.27
N PHE A 31 7.11 -4.91 -12.91
CA PHE A 31 7.52 -3.89 -13.87
C PHE A 31 8.82 -4.27 -14.59
N ALA A 32 9.84 -4.70 -13.86
CA ALA A 32 11.14 -5.07 -14.44
C ALA A 32 11.00 -6.21 -15.47
N ALA A 33 10.31 -7.28 -15.11
CA ALA A 33 10.02 -8.40 -16.01
C ALA A 33 9.12 -7.97 -17.18
N GLY A 34 8.10 -7.17 -16.91
CA GLY A 34 7.19 -6.65 -17.94
C GLY A 34 7.90 -5.80 -18.98
N PHE A 35 8.83 -4.93 -18.59
CA PHE A 35 9.64 -4.15 -19.54
C PHE A 35 10.59 -5.03 -20.35
N ALA A 36 11.27 -5.99 -19.72
CA ALA A 36 12.16 -6.91 -20.41
C ALA A 36 11.42 -7.75 -21.47
N LEU A 37 10.27 -8.31 -21.11
CA LEU A 37 9.46 -9.12 -22.02
C LEU A 37 8.74 -8.31 -23.09
N SER A 38 8.46 -7.03 -22.85
CA SER A 38 7.80 -6.16 -23.86
C SER A 38 8.68 -5.90 -25.08
N VAL A 39 10.01 -6.08 -24.97
CA VAL A 39 10.95 -5.99 -26.10
C VAL A 39 10.75 -7.17 -27.07
N GLU A 40 10.49 -8.36 -26.54
CA GLU A 40 10.30 -9.58 -27.32
C GLU A 40 8.83 -9.76 -27.75
N TYR A 41 7.89 -9.44 -26.86
CA TYR A 41 6.46 -9.60 -27.05
C TYR A 41 5.76 -8.24 -27.04
N TRP A 42 5.68 -7.61 -28.21
CA TRP A 42 5.10 -6.27 -28.39
C TRP A 42 3.65 -6.14 -27.85
N ILE A 43 2.90 -7.24 -27.79
CA ILE A 43 1.53 -7.26 -27.24
C ILE A 43 1.47 -6.99 -25.72
N LEU A 44 2.59 -7.14 -25.02
CA LEU A 44 2.69 -6.81 -23.59
C LEU A 44 2.82 -5.31 -23.34
N LEU A 45 3.21 -4.52 -24.34
CA LEU A 45 3.43 -3.08 -24.19
C LEU A 45 2.15 -2.31 -23.82
N PRO A 46 0.98 -2.54 -24.46
CA PRO A 46 -0.28 -1.96 -23.99
C PRO A 46 -0.65 -2.36 -22.55
N ALA A 47 -0.41 -3.62 -22.17
CA ALA A 47 -0.67 -4.09 -20.81
C ALA A 47 0.24 -3.41 -19.79
N MET A 48 1.51 -3.18 -20.14
CA MET A 48 2.45 -2.42 -19.32
C MET A 48 2.06 -0.96 -19.14
N ILE A 49 1.59 -0.30 -20.20
CA ILE A 49 1.07 1.07 -20.11
C ILE A 49 -0.14 1.12 -19.17
N LEU A 50 -1.07 0.19 -19.31
CA LEU A 50 -2.23 0.08 -18.42
C LEU A 50 -1.82 -0.12 -16.95
N LEU A 51 -0.88 -1.04 -16.71
CA LEU A 51 -0.34 -1.33 -15.38
C LEU A 51 0.30 -0.10 -14.75
N MET A 52 1.07 0.69 -15.52
CA MET A 52 1.68 1.93 -15.03
C MET A 52 0.62 2.98 -14.68
N ILE A 53 -0.39 3.17 -15.54
CA ILE A 53 -1.49 4.10 -15.29
C ILE A 53 -2.25 3.69 -14.02
N GLU A 54 -2.55 2.40 -13.86
CA GLU A 54 -3.22 1.86 -12.67
C GLU A 54 -2.40 2.14 -11.41
N SER A 55 -1.09 1.90 -11.46
CA SER A 55 -0.22 2.12 -10.30
C SER A 55 -0.16 3.60 -9.89
N VAL A 56 -0.15 4.54 -10.83
CA VAL A 56 -0.19 5.98 -10.53
C VAL A 56 -1.57 6.42 -10.05
N ALA A 57 -2.63 5.92 -10.69
CA ALA A 57 -4.01 6.24 -10.33
C ALA A 57 -4.35 5.74 -8.92
N SER A 58 -3.96 4.51 -8.57
CA SER A 58 -4.15 3.96 -7.23
C SER A 58 -3.39 4.77 -6.18
N PHE A 59 -2.14 5.18 -6.44
CA PHE A 59 -1.39 6.06 -5.55
C PHE A 59 -2.08 7.40 -5.30
N ALA A 60 -2.50 8.09 -6.36
CA ALA A 60 -3.22 9.35 -6.24
C ALA A 60 -4.56 9.21 -5.50
N TRP A 61 -5.29 8.12 -5.76
CA TRP A 61 -6.53 7.79 -5.08
C TRP A 61 -6.32 7.60 -3.58
N PHE A 62 -5.35 6.80 -3.17
CA PHE A 62 -5.06 6.55 -1.76
C PHE A 62 -4.58 7.81 -1.02
N ILE A 63 -3.75 8.66 -1.64
CA ILE A 63 -3.37 9.97 -1.05
C ILE A 63 -4.59 10.86 -0.85
N ARG A 64 -5.47 10.93 -1.86
CA ARG A 64 -6.70 11.74 -1.77
C ARG A 64 -7.60 11.27 -0.63
N TRP A 65 -7.77 9.96 -0.46
CA TRP A 65 -8.57 9.42 0.63
C TRP A 65 -7.91 9.63 1.98
N PHE A 66 -6.60 9.38 2.08
CA PHE A 66 -5.82 9.65 3.28
C PHE A 66 -6.03 11.08 3.76
N GLY A 67 -5.84 12.06 2.88
CA GLY A 67 -6.02 13.48 3.18
C GLY A 67 -7.46 13.89 3.54
N ARG A 68 -8.46 13.07 3.21
CA ARG A 68 -9.87 13.33 3.52
C ARG A 68 -10.35 12.69 4.81
N VAL A 69 -9.81 11.53 5.19
CA VAL A 69 -10.39 10.69 6.25
C VAL A 69 -9.54 10.61 7.52
N VAL A 70 -8.24 10.90 7.42
CA VAL A 70 -7.31 10.79 8.56
C VAL A 70 -7.06 12.14 9.24
N PRO A 71 -6.61 13.20 8.53
CA PRO A 71 -6.41 14.51 9.14
C PRO A 71 -7.75 15.26 9.26
N GLY A 72 -7.87 16.10 10.29
CA GLY A 72 -9.02 16.98 10.49
C GLY A 72 -9.79 16.71 11.78
N LYS A 73 -10.97 17.32 11.90
CA LYS A 73 -11.85 17.13 13.04
C LYS A 73 -12.65 15.83 12.88
N PRO A 74 -12.79 15.02 13.95
CA PRO A 74 -13.67 13.86 13.91
C PRO A 74 -15.10 14.27 13.55
N SER A 75 -15.78 13.47 12.74
CA SER A 75 -17.23 13.57 12.59
C SER A 75 -17.92 13.10 13.87
N GLU A 76 -19.18 13.47 14.07
CA GLU A 76 -19.98 13.09 15.25
C GLU A 76 -19.96 11.57 15.47
N ALA A 77 -20.12 10.78 14.40
CA ALA A 77 -20.06 9.31 14.47
C ALA A 77 -18.69 8.76 14.92
N VAL A 78 -17.59 9.45 14.63
CA VAL A 78 -16.24 9.07 15.08
C VAL A 78 -15.95 9.58 16.49
N ALA A 79 -16.52 10.71 16.87
CA ALA A 79 -16.42 11.27 18.21
C ALA A 79 -17.15 10.39 19.24
N ASP A 80 -18.33 9.88 18.89
CA ASP A 80 -19.15 8.99 19.73
C ASP A 80 -18.74 7.51 19.61
N ALA A 81 -17.72 7.20 18.82
CA ALA A 81 -17.29 5.83 18.60
C ALA A 81 -16.68 5.23 19.89
N ALA A 82 -17.11 4.01 20.22
CA ALA A 82 -16.51 3.23 21.29
C ALA A 82 -15.00 2.98 21.02
N PRO A 83 -14.17 2.91 22.07
CA PRO A 83 -12.76 2.62 21.91
C PRO A 83 -12.54 1.26 21.25
N LEU A 84 -11.52 1.15 20.38
CA LEU A 84 -11.23 -0.10 19.68
C LEU A 84 -11.03 -1.26 20.68
N PRO A 85 -11.66 -2.44 20.47
CA PRO A 85 -11.38 -3.64 21.24
C PRO A 85 -9.90 -4.03 21.19
N GLY A 86 -9.38 -4.61 22.27
CA GLY A 86 -7.96 -4.97 22.39
C GLY A 86 -7.48 -5.94 21.29
N SER A 87 -8.31 -6.91 20.92
CA SER A 87 -8.03 -7.86 19.83
C SER A 87 -7.80 -7.17 18.49
N MET A 88 -8.64 -6.18 18.14
CA MET A 88 -8.50 -5.43 16.89
C MET A 88 -7.22 -4.59 16.86
N ARG A 89 -6.85 -3.99 18.01
CA ARG A 89 -5.59 -3.23 18.12
C ARG A 89 -4.39 -4.14 17.90
N LEU A 90 -4.40 -5.33 18.49
CA LEU A 90 -3.33 -6.32 18.32
C LEU A 90 -3.17 -6.69 16.85
N VAL A 91 -4.27 -7.02 16.16
CA VAL A 91 -4.23 -7.38 14.72
C VAL A 91 -3.68 -6.23 13.89
N LEU A 92 -4.13 -4.99 14.11
CA LEU A 92 -3.61 -3.83 13.37
C LEU A 92 -2.10 -3.65 13.56
N ILE A 93 -1.61 -3.77 14.80
CA ILE A 93 -0.18 -3.64 15.10
C ILE A 93 0.62 -4.75 14.40
N VAL A 94 0.15 -6.00 14.49
CA VAL A 94 0.80 -7.15 13.84
C VAL A 94 0.87 -6.93 12.33
N LEU A 95 -0.22 -6.51 11.69
CA LEU A 95 -0.25 -6.27 10.24
C LEU A 95 0.68 -5.12 9.82
N ILE A 96 0.73 -4.03 10.59
CA ILE A 96 1.66 -2.91 10.35
C ILE A 96 3.10 -3.38 10.43
N VAL A 97 3.45 -4.19 11.43
CA VAL A 97 4.81 -4.70 11.60
C VAL A 97 5.15 -5.69 10.48
N MET A 98 4.22 -6.58 10.12
CA MET A 98 4.43 -7.55 9.05
C MET A 98 4.59 -6.89 7.68
N SER A 99 3.90 -5.78 7.39
CA SER A 99 4.06 -5.06 6.11
C SER A 99 5.44 -4.43 5.92
N LEU A 100 6.17 -4.20 7.02
CA LEU A 100 7.56 -3.72 7.04
C LEU A 100 8.56 -4.89 7.02
N ILE A 101 8.37 -5.89 7.87
CA ILE A 101 9.31 -7.01 8.00
C ILE A 101 9.34 -7.85 6.71
N SER A 102 8.18 -8.12 6.10
CA SER A 102 8.13 -8.90 4.86
C SER A 102 8.90 -8.25 3.72
N SER A 103 9.05 -6.93 3.72
CA SER A 103 9.86 -6.18 2.75
C SER A 103 11.35 -6.46 2.91
N VAL A 104 11.84 -6.57 4.14
CA VAL A 104 13.26 -6.89 4.42
C VAL A 104 13.57 -8.30 3.92
N ILE A 105 12.66 -9.24 4.14
CA ILE A 105 12.77 -10.61 3.61
C ILE A 105 12.75 -10.59 2.08
N ALA A 106 11.83 -9.85 1.45
CA ALA A 106 11.78 -9.77 -0.01
C ALA A 106 13.05 -9.12 -0.60
N ALA A 107 13.58 -8.08 0.05
CA ALA A 107 14.81 -7.40 -0.36
C ALA A 107 16.03 -8.32 -0.33
N THR A 108 16.14 -9.23 0.64
CA THR A 108 17.25 -10.20 0.70
C THR A 108 17.15 -11.32 -0.32
N TRP A 109 15.95 -11.62 -0.82
CA TRP A 109 15.72 -12.64 -1.85
C TRP A 109 15.89 -12.12 -3.29
N LEU A 110 15.78 -10.81 -3.49
CA LEU A 110 15.90 -10.16 -4.80
C LEU A 110 17.35 -9.68 -5.11
N GLN A 111 18.32 -10.00 -4.25
CA GLN A 111 19.76 -9.87 -4.54
C GLN A 111 20.24 -11.01 -5.45
#